data_AF-A0A8J3SJB2-F1
#
_entry.id   AF-A0A8J3SJB2-F1
#
_cell.length_a   1.000
_cell.length_b   1.000
_cell.length_c   1.000
_cell.angle_alpha   90.00
_cell.angle_beta   90.00
_cell.angle_gamma   90.00
#
_symmetry.space_group_name_H-M   'P 1'
#
loop_
_entity.id
_entity.type
_entity.pdbx_description
1 polymer ?
#
loop_
_entity_poly.entity_id
_entity_poly.type
_entity_poly.pdbx_seq_one_letter_code
_entity_poly.pdbx_strand_id
1 'polypeptide(L)'
;MADEKEKQDMAWRAIGGLVGLVTAWAAKKTLGFAWEKATGKKPPMDNDSLEVSLGEAIGYAVVMGVGMQVAQILAARTARKRYNAWRALKDAAKEVSS
;
A
#
# COMPACT_ATOMS: atom_id res chain seq x y z
N MET A 1 -38.15 -0.79 -1.07
CA MET A 1 -37.01 -0.26 -1.86
C MET A 1 -35.91 0.40 -1.00
N ALA A 2 -36.23 1.02 0.14
CA ALA A 2 -35.22 1.65 1.01
C ALA A 2 -34.36 0.63 1.79
N ASP A 3 -34.97 -0.43 2.33
CA ASP A 3 -34.26 -1.48 3.09
C ASP A 3 -33.22 -2.24 2.27
N GLU A 4 -33.44 -2.39 0.96
CA GLU A 4 -32.53 -3.12 0.08
C GLU A 4 -31.25 -2.35 -0.20
N LYS A 5 -31.35 -1.01 -0.30
CA LYS A 5 -30.19 -0.12 -0.41
C LYS A 5 -29.37 -0.11 0.87
N GLU A 6 -30.03 -0.05 2.04
CA GLU A 6 -29.33 -0.06 3.32
C GLU A 6 -28.56 -1.39 3.55
N LYS A 7 -29.17 -2.52 3.19
CA LYS A 7 -28.50 -3.84 3.24
C LYS A 7 -27.32 -3.92 2.25
N GLN A 8 -27.50 -3.41 1.03
CA GLN A 8 -26.42 -3.32 0.05
C GLN A 8 -25.26 -2.45 0.57
N ASP A 9 -25.55 -1.27 1.11
CA ASP A 9 -24.55 -0.36 1.66
C ASP A 9 -23.80 -0.99 2.84
N MET A 10 -24.51 -1.69 3.72
CA MET A 10 -23.90 -2.43 4.83
C MET A 10 -23.00 -3.58 4.33
N ALA A 11 -23.44 -4.31 3.30
CA ALA A 11 -22.63 -5.36 2.68
C ALA A 11 -21.35 -4.78 2.05
N TRP A 12 -21.46 -3.66 1.35
CA TRP A 12 -20.30 -2.97 0.77
C TRP A 12 -19.34 -2.44 1.84
N ARG A 13 -19.86 -1.93 2.96
CA ARG A 13 -19.03 -1.51 4.10
C ARG A 13 -18.30 -2.69 4.74
N ALA A 14 -18.96 -3.84 4.90
CA ALA A 14 -18.34 -5.05 5.42
C ALA A 14 -17.22 -5.56 4.50
N ILE A 15 -17.46 -5.58 3.18
CA ILE A 15 -16.45 -5.93 2.18
C ILE A 15 -15.29 -4.95 2.24
N GLY A 16 -15.56 -3.64 2.26
CA GLY A 16 -14.54 -2.61 2.39
C GLY A 16 -13.67 -2.78 3.64
N GLY A 17 -14.31 -3.11 4.78
CA GLY A 17 -13.60 -3.44 6.02
C GLY A 17 -12.70 -4.66 5.88
N LEU A 18 -13.20 -5.77 5.34
CA LEU A 18 -12.42 -6.99 5.12
C LEU A 18 -11.24 -6.76 4.17
N VAL A 19 -11.47 -6.06 3.06
CA VAL A 19 -10.41 -5.69 2.10
C VAL A 19 -9.35 -4.83 2.79
N GLY A 20 -9.77 -3.87 3.63
CA GLY A 20 -8.85 -3.06 4.43
C GLY A 20 -7.97 -3.91 5.35
N LEU A 21 -8.56 -4.88 6.08
CA LEU A 21 -7.82 -5.78 6.96
C LEU A 21 -6.81 -6.65 6.21
N VAL A 22 -7.21 -7.25 5.09
CA VAL A 22 -6.33 -8.06 4.25
C VAL A 22 -5.20 -7.20 3.69
N THR A 23 -5.51 -5.98 3.25
CA THR A 23 -4.51 -5.02 2.75
C THR A 23 -3.49 -4.65 3.83
N ALA A 24 -3.95 -4.36 5.05
CA ALA A 24 -3.08 -4.05 6.17
C ALA A 24 -2.18 -5.24 6.54
N TRP A 25 -2.73 -6.45 6.60
CA TRP A 25 -1.95 -7.66 6.87
C TRP A 25 -0.89 -7.91 5.79
N ALA A 26 -1.29 -7.79 4.52
CA ALA A 26 -0.38 -7.93 3.40
C ALA A 26 0.75 -6.89 3.47
N ALA A 27 0.42 -5.61 3.70
CA ALA A 27 1.38 -4.53 3.83
C ALA A 27 2.40 -4.79 4.96
N LYS A 28 1.95 -5.26 6.13
CA LYS A 28 2.84 -5.64 7.24
C LYS A 28 3.81 -6.74 6.83
N LYS A 29 3.31 -7.76 6.11
CA LYS A 29 4.12 -8.88 5.61
C LYS A 29 5.15 -8.43 4.58
N THR A 30 4.78 -7.60 3.62
CA THR A 30 5.71 -7.07 2.60
C THR A 30 6.75 -6.14 3.19
N LEU A 31 6.37 -5.26 4.13
CA LEU A 31 7.32 -4.39 4.81
C LEU A 31 8.34 -5.22 5.61
N GLY A 32 7.89 -6.22 6.37
CA GLY A 32 8.77 -7.13 7.09
C GLY A 32 9.74 -7.88 6.16
N PHE A 33 9.23 -8.41 5.05
CA PHE A 33 10.05 -9.12 4.07
C PHE A 33 11.05 -8.19 3.36
N ALA A 34 10.63 -6.98 2.99
CA ALA A 34 11.52 -5.99 2.38
C ALA A 34 12.64 -5.60 3.35
N TRP A 35 12.32 -5.46 4.64
CA TRP A 35 13.29 -5.16 5.68
C TRP A 35 14.30 -6.28 5.89
N GLU A 36 13.81 -7.51 6.06
CA GLU A 36 14.67 -8.70 6.21
C GLU A 36 15.58 -8.88 5.00
N LYS A 37 15.07 -8.65 3.79
CA LYS A 37 15.87 -8.73 2.56
C LYS A 37 16.90 -7.60 2.42
N ALA A 38 16.56 -6.38 2.85
CA ALA A 38 17.45 -5.23 2.74
C ALA A 38 18.54 -5.19 3.83
N THR A 39 18.20 -5.61 5.05
CA THR A 39 19.08 -5.48 6.24
C THR A 39 19.59 -6.80 6.80
N GLY A 40 19.02 -7.93 6.36
CA GLY A 40 19.38 -9.26 6.88
C GLY A 40 18.95 -9.52 8.32
N LYS A 41 18.16 -8.63 8.93
CA LYS A 41 17.73 -8.68 10.34
C LYS A 41 16.21 -8.71 10.44
N LYS A 42 15.68 -9.34 11.49
CA LYS A 42 14.25 -9.30 11.79
C LYS A 42 13.81 -7.84 12.01
N PRO A 43 12.66 -7.42 11.43
CA PRO A 43 12.17 -6.05 11.56
C PRO A 43 11.99 -5.68 13.04
N PRO A 44 12.47 -4.50 13.47
CA PRO A 44 12.29 -4.00 14.83
C PRO A 44 10.81 -3.62 15.02
N MET A 45 9.96 -4.61 15.19
CA MET A 45 8.56 -4.45 15.58
C MET A 45 8.33 -4.77 17.06
N ASP A 46 9.36 -5.28 17.73
CA ASP A 46 9.35 -5.46 19.18
C ASP A 46 9.58 -4.10 19.83
N ASN A 47 8.47 -3.45 20.21
CA ASN A 47 8.45 -2.24 21.02
C ASN A 47 8.84 -2.52 22.48
N ASP A 48 9.08 -3.79 22.84
CA ASP A 48 9.32 -4.25 24.21
C ASP A 48 10.80 -4.21 24.62
N SER A 49 11.73 -4.17 23.66
CA SER A 49 13.15 -4.02 23.97
C SER A 49 13.52 -2.54 24.01
N LEU A 50 13.54 -1.98 25.23
CA LEU A 50 14.22 -0.72 25.58
C LEU A 50 15.72 -0.69 25.21
N GLU A 51 16.25 -1.78 24.63
CA GLU A 51 17.61 -1.91 24.10
C GLU A 51 17.80 -1.32 22.69
N VAL A 52 16.73 -0.95 21.98
CA VAL A 52 16.89 -0.13 20.76
C VAL A 52 17.29 1.29 21.21
N SER A 53 18.59 1.57 21.17
CA SER A 53 19.16 2.91 21.36
C SER A 53 18.32 3.96 20.65
N LEU A 54 17.98 5.07 21.32
CA LEU A 54 17.19 6.17 20.76
C LEU A 54 17.75 6.64 19.40
N GLY A 55 19.07 6.60 19.22
CA GLY A 55 19.72 6.92 17.95
C GLY A 55 19.45 5.92 16.83
N GLU A 56 19.33 4.63 17.15
CA GLU A 56 18.96 3.59 16.18
C GLU A 56 17.49 3.68 15.79
N ALA A 57 16.60 3.97 16.75
CA ALA A 57 15.18 4.23 16.49
C ALA A 57 14.97 5.46 15.59
N ILE A 58 15.69 6.56 15.87
CA ILE A 58 15.64 7.77 15.04
C ILE A 58 16.24 7.50 13.65
N GLY A 59 17.36 6.78 13.56
CA GLY A 59 17.96 6.39 12.29
C GLY A 59 17.00 5.56 11.43
N TYR A 60 16.33 4.57 12.03
CA TYR A 60 15.29 3.79 11.39
C TYR A 60 14.11 4.67 10.93
N ALA A 61 13.61 5.55 11.80
CA ALA A 61 12.51 6.44 11.48
C ALA A 61 12.82 7.38 10.29
N VAL A 62 14.05 7.92 10.21
CA VAL A 62 14.49 8.75 9.10
C VAL A 62 14.58 7.94 7.81
N VAL A 63 15.21 6.76 7.85
CA VAL A 63 15.33 5.88 6.68
C VAL A 63 13.95 5.46 6.17
N MET A 64 13.04 5.08 7.08
CA MET A 64 11.68 4.72 6.72
C MET A 64 10.86 5.92 6.24
N GLY A 65 11.00 7.08 6.89
CA GLY A 65 10.31 8.30 6.49
C GLY A 65 10.71 8.75 5.07
N VAL A 66 12.01 8.83 4.81
CA VAL A 66 12.53 9.20 3.49
C VAL A 66 12.22 8.11 2.46
N GLY A 67 12.43 6.85 2.80
CA GLY A 67 12.15 5.70 1.93
C GLY A 67 10.69 5.63 1.50
N MET A 68 9.76 5.85 2.43
CA MET A 68 8.32 5.87 2.15
C MET A 68 7.95 7.00 1.19
N GLN A 69 8.53 8.19 1.36
CA GLN A 69 8.28 9.33 0.48
C GLN A 69 8.78 9.08 -0.95
N VAL A 70 9.98 8.50 -1.08
CA VAL A 70 10.53 8.10 -2.39
C VAL A 70 9.63 7.03 -3.03
N ALA A 71 9.21 6.03 -2.26
CA ALA A 71 8.31 4.98 -2.74
C ALA A 71 6.97 5.56 -3.25
N GLN A 72 6.38 6.53 -2.53
CA GLN A 72 5.15 7.21 -2.98
C GLN A 72 5.34 7.93 -4.32
N ILE A 73 6.46 8.62 -4.52
CA ILE A 73 6.76 9.30 -5.79
C ILE A 73 6.86 8.28 -6.93
N LEU A 74 7.58 7.19 -6.73
CA LEU A 74 7.73 6.13 -7.72
C LEU A 74 6.40 5.43 -8.01
N ALA A 75 5.60 5.16 -6.98
CA ALA A 75 4.26 4.59 -7.12
C ALA A 75 3.36 5.53 -7.94
N ALA A 76 3.32 6.83 -7.64
CA ALA A 76 2.52 7.81 -8.37
C ALA A 76 2.95 7.93 -9.84
N ARG A 77 4.26 7.93 -10.12
CA ARG A 77 4.79 7.92 -11.49
C ARG A 77 4.38 6.66 -12.25
N THR A 78 4.49 5.50 -11.61
CA THR A 78 4.13 4.21 -12.21
C THR A 78 2.63 4.12 -12.48
N ALA A 79 1.81 4.55 -11.52
CA ALA A 79 0.36 4.61 -11.66
C ALA A 79 -0.05 5.50 -12.84
N ARG A 80 0.52 6.71 -12.96
CA ARG A 80 0.28 7.60 -14.11
C ARG A 80 0.71 6.97 -15.43
N LYS A 81 1.90 6.38 -15.51
CA LYS A 81 2.37 5.71 -16.73
C LYS A 81 1.43 4.58 -17.15
N ARG A 82 0.99 3.77 -16.19
CA ARG A 82 0.08 2.65 -16.46
C ARG A 82 -1.31 3.15 -16.87
N TYR A 83 -1.84 4.17 -16.20
CA TYR A 83 -3.12 4.79 -16.55
C TYR A 83 -3.11 5.35 -17.97
N ASN A 84 -2.07 6.09 -18.33
CA ASN A 84 -1.92 6.66 -19.67
C ASN A 84 -1.82 5.56 -20.74
N ALA A 85 -1.10 4.46 -20.45
CA ALA A 85 -1.03 3.32 -21.36
C ALA A 85 -2.40 2.65 -21.59
N TRP A 86 -3.19 2.47 -20.53
CA TRP A 86 -4.57 1.96 -20.65
C TRP A 86 -5.48 2.89 -21.45
N ARG A 87 -5.36 4.21 -21.22
CA ARG A 87 -6.10 5.23 -21.97
C ARG A 87 -5.77 5.20 -23.46
N ALA A 88 -4.48 5.20 -23.80
CA ALA A 88 -4.02 5.13 -25.19
C ALA A 88 -4.56 3.89 -25.92
N LEU A 89 -4.55 2.73 -25.26
CA LEU A 89 -5.14 1.51 -25.81
C LEU A 89 -6.65 1.64 -26.02
N LYS A 90 -7.35 2.27 -25.08
CA LYS A 90 -8.80 2.45 -25.15
C LYS A 90 -9.21 3.42 -26.25
N ASP A 91 -8.45 4.49 -26.44
CA ASP A 91 -8.68 5.49 -27.47
C ASP A 91 -8.41 4.89 -28.86
N ALA A 92 -7.32 4.13 -29.03
CA ALA A 92 -7.02 3.39 -30.25
C ALA A 92 -8.10 2.34 -30.60
N ALA A 93 -8.60 1.60 -29.60
CA ALA A 93 -9.67 0.62 -29.81
C ALA A 93 -11.00 1.29 -30.23
N LYS A 94 -11.28 2.50 -29.73
CA LYS A 94 -12.47 3.26 -30.07
C LYS A 94 -12.42 3.78 -31.51
N GLU A 95 -11.26 4.24 -31.96
CA GLU A 95 -11.03 4.72 -33.32
C GLU A 95 -11.16 3.61 -34.37
N VAL A 96 -10.70 2.39 -34.07
CA VAL A 96 -10.85 1.21 -34.96
C VAL A 96 -12.30 0.72 -35.05
N SER A 97 -13.11 0.99 -34.03
CA SER A 97 -14.52 0.56 -33.97
C SER A 97 -15.53 1.57 -34.52
N SER A 98 -15.08 2.77 -34.90
CA SER A 98 -15.90 3.86 -35.44
C SER A 98 -15.74 3.98 -36.95
#